data_AF-A0A7Z2SVJ7-F1
#
_entry.id   AF-A0A7Z2SVJ7-F1
#
_cell.length_a   1.000
_cell.length_b   1.000
_cell.length_c   1.000
_cell.angle_alpha   90.00
_cell.angle_beta   90.00
_cell.angle_gamma   90.00
#
_symmetry.space_group_name_H-M   'P 1'
#
loop_
_entity.id
_entity.type
_entity.pdbx_description
1 polymer ?
#
loop_
_entity_poly.entity_id
_entity_poly.type
_entity_poly.pdbx_seq_one_letter_code
_entity_poly.pdbx_strand_id
1 'polypeptide(L)' 'MKDESFHYWIAGTALGSWLLHFAGNLDFYETEKIISGIVFSFITVIIYVLLTFFYYRRR' A
#
# COMPACT_ATOMS: atom_id res chain seq x y z
N MET A 1 -6.80 17.51 -9.35
CA MET A 1 -5.37 17.57 -8.93
C MET A 1 -5.20 17.59 -7.41
N LYS A 2 -5.71 18.58 -6.64
CA LYS A 2 -5.54 18.58 -5.16
C LYS A 2 -6.10 17.33 -4.46
N ASP A 3 -7.29 16.86 -4.85
CA ASP A 3 -7.91 15.68 -4.22
C ASP A 3 -7.21 14.37 -4.59
N GLU A 4 -6.66 14.28 -5.80
CA GLU A 4 -5.96 13.09 -6.30
C GLU A 4 -4.64 12.89 -5.56
N SER A 5 -3.86 13.96 -5.38
CA SER A 5 -2.66 13.91 -4.56
C SER A 5 -2.96 13.51 -3.12
N PHE A 6 -4.09 13.97 -2.55
CA PHE A 6 -4.51 13.58 -1.19
C PHE A 6 -4.78 12.07 -1.06
N HIS A 7 -5.35 11.43 -2.07
CA HIS A 7 -5.54 9.96 -2.09
C HIS A 7 -4.20 9.22 -2.11
N TYR A 8 -3.25 9.68 -2.92
CA TYR A 8 -1.89 9.11 -2.91
C TYR A 8 -1.18 9.29 -1.56
N TRP A 9 -1.38 10.42 -0.87
CA TRP A 9 -0.87 10.63 0.48
C TRP A 9 -1.47 9.64 1.49
N ILE A 10 -2.80 9.46 1.49
CA ILE A 10 -3.47 8.47 2.36
C ILE A 10 -2.92 7.06 2.13
N ALA A 11 -2.80 6.65 0.87
CA ALA A 11 -2.26 5.34 0.52
C ALA A 11 -0.80 5.19 0.94
N GLY A 12 0.03 6.22 0.72
CA GLY A 12 1.42 6.24 1.16
C GLY A 12 1.55 6.13 2.68
N THR A 13 0.74 6.87 3.45
CA THR A 13 0.73 6.80 4.92
C THR A 13 0.25 5.44 5.42
N ALA A 14 -0.79 4.87 4.82
CA ALA A 14 -1.27 3.53 5.18
C ALA A 14 -0.22 2.45 4.88
N LEU A 15 0.42 2.50 3.71
CA LEU A 15 1.46 1.54 3.33
C LEU A 15 2.70 1.68 4.23
N GLY A 16 3.13 2.91 4.49
CA GLY A 16 4.25 3.19 5.39
C GLY A 16 3.99 2.70 6.81
N SER A 17 2.77 2.91 7.33
CA SER A 17 2.37 2.43 8.66
C SER A 17 2.40 0.90 8.74
N TRP A 18 1.92 0.22 7.69
CA TRP A 18 1.97 -1.23 7.60
C TRP A 18 3.42 -1.73 7.51
N LEU A 19 4.28 -1.11 6.69
CA LEU A 19 5.69 -1.49 6.55
C LEU A 19 6.47 -1.28 7.86
N LEU A 20 6.21 -0.19 8.58
CA LEU A 20 6.83 0.06 9.89
C LEU A 20 6.38 -0.97 10.93
N HIS A 21 5.08 -1.28 10.98
CA HIS A 21 4.56 -2.33 11.85
C HIS A 21 5.16 -3.70 11.51
N PHE A 22 5.25 -4.01 10.22
CA PHE A 22 5.82 -5.25 9.72
C PHE A 22 7.31 -5.36 10.05
N ALA A 23 8.09 -4.29 9.81
CA ALA A 23 9.51 -4.23 10.14
C ALA A 23 9.78 -4.39 11.64
N GLY A 24 8.94 -3.77 12.48
CA GLY A 24 9.05 -3.89 13.95
C GLY A 24 8.66 -5.26 14.51
N ASN A 25 8.06 -6.14 13.72
CA ASN A 25 7.62 -7.47 14.13
C ASN A 25 8.22 -8.59 13.27
N LEU A 26 9.27 -8.30 12.50
CA LEU A 26 9.92 -9.25 11.58
C LEU A 26 10.31 -10.57 12.27
N ASP A 27 10.81 -10.49 13.50
CA ASP A 27 11.24 -11.65 14.30
C ASP A 27 10.10 -12.63 14.65
N PHE A 28 8.85 -12.19 14.57
CA PHE A 28 7.66 -13.02 14.82
C PHE A 28 7.09 -13.68 13.55
N TYR A 29 7.62 -13.34 12.38
CA TYR A 29 7.13 -13.86 11.11
C TYR A 29 8.06 -14.94 10.54
N GLU A 30 7.46 -16.06 10.18
CA GLU A 30 8.12 -17.05 9.32
C GLU A 30 8.35 -16.46 7.92
N THR A 31 9.42 -16.91 7.25
CA THR A 31 9.80 -16.43 5.91
C THR A 31 8.65 -16.46 4.91
N GLU A 32 7.77 -17.46 4.98
CA GLU A 32 6.58 -17.55 4.12
C GLU A 32 5.61 -16.38 4.35
N LYS A 33 5.37 -16.00 5.62
CA LYS A 33 4.51 -14.87 5.97
C LYS A 33 5.11 -13.54 5.53
N ILE A 34 6.45 -13.45 5.56
CA ILE A 34 7.17 -12.28 5.06
C ILE A 34 6.95 -12.12 3.55
N ILE A 35 7.12 -13.20 2.79
CA ILE A 35 6.90 -13.20 1.34
C ILE A 35 5.44 -12.86 1.03
N SER A 36 4.47 -13.48 1.71
CA SER A 36 3.05 -13.16 1.52
C SER A 36 2.72 -11.70 1.82
N GLY A 37 3.32 -11.12 2.87
CA GLY A 37 3.16 -9.70 3.19
C GLY A 37 3.66 -8.79 2.07
N ILE A 38 4.88 -9.03 1.57
CA ILE A 38 5.47 -8.25 0.48
C ILE A 38 4.63 -8.35 -0.79
N VAL A 39 4.20 -9.57 -1.16
CA VAL A 39 3.36 -9.81 -2.34
C VAL A 39 2.02 -9.09 -2.20
N PHE A 40 1.39 -9.16 -1.03
CA PHE A 40 0.14 -8.46 -0.76
C PHE A 40 0.32 -6.94 -0.91
N SER A 41 1.35 -6.34 -0.29
CA SER A 41 1.62 -4.91 -0.41
C SER A 41 1.81 -4.47 -1.86
N PHE A 42 2.58 -5.25 -2.64
CA PHE A 42 2.83 -4.91 -4.04
C PHE A 42 1.54 -4.91 -4.86
N ILE A 43 0.69 -5.94 -4.69
CA ILE A 43 -0.59 -6.04 -5.38
C ILE A 43 -1.53 -4.90 -4.95
N THR A 44 -1.63 -4.61 -3.64
CA THR A 44 -2.50 -3.56 -3.12
C THR A 44 -2.11 -2.18 -3.63
N VAL A 45 -0.81 -1.86 -3.70
CA VAL A 45 -0.32 -0.59 -4.26
C VAL A 45 -0.73 -0.44 -5.72
N ILE A 46 -0.50 -1.47 -6.54
CA ILE A 46 -0.84 -1.43 -7.96
C ILE A 46 -2.34 -1.22 -8.16
N ILE A 47 -3.17 -2.00 -7.44
CA ILE A 47 -4.63 -1.88 -7.51
C ILE A 47 -5.06 -0.47 -7.10
N TYR A 48 -4.54 0.07 -6.01
CA TYR A 48 -4.89 1.40 -5.53
C TYR A 48 -4.53 2.50 -6.55
N VAL A 49 -3.34 2.43 -7.16
CA VAL A 49 -2.90 3.38 -8.19
C VAL A 49 -3.83 3.34 -9.39
N LEU A 50 -4.17 2.13 -9.88
CA LEU A 50 -5.09 1.97 -11.01
C LEU A 50 -6.48 2.50 -10.68
N LEU A 51 -7.05 2.14 -9.53
CA LEU A 51 -8.37 2.60 -9.11
C LEU A 51 -8.41 4.13 -8.98
N THR A 52 -7.39 4.73 -8.35
CA THR A 52 -7.28 6.18 -8.21
C THR A 52 -7.18 6.86 -9.58
N PHE A 53 -6.33 6.34 -10.46
CA PHE A 53 -6.21 6.85 -11.83
C PHE A 53 -7.53 6.77 -12.61
N PHE A 54 -8.22 5.63 -12.57
CA PHE A 54 -9.52 5.47 -13.24
C PHE A 54 -10.61 6.36 -12.64
N TYR A 55 -10.62 6.53 -11.30
CA TYR A 55 -11.59 7.38 -10.62
C TYR A 55 -11.47 8.84 -11.07
N TYR A 56 -10.24 9.37 -11.11
CA TYR A 56 -10.01 10.76 -11.51
C TYR A 56 -10.07 10.97 -13.03
N ARG A 57 -9.70 9.97 -13.84
CA ARG A 57 -9.84 10.05 -15.30
C ARG A 57 -11.30 10.05 -15.76
N ARG A 58 -12.20 9.44 -15.00
CA ARG A 58 -13.62 9.33 -15.34
C ARG A 58 -14.46 10.52 -14.86
N ARG A 59 -13.86 11.42 -14.06
CA ARG A 59 -14.48 12.64 -13.53
C ARG A 59 -14.05 13.85 -14.35
#